data_AF-A0A3M1GM54-F1
#
_entry.id   AF-A0A3M1GM54-F1
#
_cell.length_a   1.000
_cell.length_b   1.000
_cell.length_c   1.000
_cell.angle_alpha   90.00
_cell.angle_beta   90.00
_cell.angle_gamma   90.00
#
_symmetry.space_group_name_H-M   'P 1'
#
loop_
_entity.id
_entity.type
_entity.pdbx_description
1 polymer ?
#
loop_
_entity_poly.entity_id
_entity_poly.type
_entity_poly.pdbx_seq_one_letter_code
_entity_poly.pdbx_strand_id
1 'polypeptide(L)'
;MPAPHPETSSIDRRARLAWLAATALVTTGLAVAAARFPGGFDWRYDVVSALASRKYNPEGGPWFAVALALALACLWPVTTRLAAHLREGGRHLWPAIALRLGLIGGILVGIERAVFFHLSSRIHQAHEIVAFVAFVFLFAGQIGAFLPDMRERGARRWVAVALLIPLVGAGTSELLLFLDQRDVGWADFDWRATGLPVWLSFAFWQWLAVGLLWLGVFALASLPPSSHARTRQRPHQA
;
A
#
# COMPACT_ATOMS: atom_id res chain seq x y z
N MET A 1 -3.82 10.52 36.03
CA MET A 1 -4.25 10.36 34.63
C MET A 1 -5.39 9.36 34.62
N PRO A 2 -6.58 9.68 34.08
CA PRO A 2 -7.64 8.69 33.94
C PRO A 2 -7.19 7.59 32.96
N ALA A 3 -7.45 6.33 33.33
CA ALA A 3 -7.14 5.19 32.47
C ALA A 3 -7.94 5.28 31.16
N PRO A 4 -7.35 4.90 30.00
CA PRO A 4 -8.10 4.84 28.75
C PRO A 4 -9.30 3.91 28.90
N HIS A 5 -10.44 4.26 28.28
CA HIS A 5 -11.59 3.36 28.23
C HIS A 5 -11.16 2.00 27.65
N PRO A 6 -11.57 0.87 28.25
CA PRO A 6 -11.10 -0.46 27.88
C PRO A 6 -11.32 -0.78 26.39
N GLU A 7 -12.37 -0.25 25.77
CA GLU A 7 -12.70 -0.47 24.37
C GLU A 7 -11.65 0.09 23.39
N THR A 8 -11.12 1.30 23.63
CA THR A 8 -10.14 1.93 22.72
C THR A 8 -8.80 1.21 22.74
N SER A 9 -8.39 0.72 23.92
CA SER A 9 -7.18 -0.08 24.08
C SER A 9 -7.22 -1.38 23.26
N SER A 10 -8.41 -1.98 23.12
CA SER A 10 -8.60 -3.21 22.37
C SER A 10 -8.47 -3.00 20.85
N ILE A 11 -9.02 -1.88 20.33
CA ILE A 11 -8.97 -1.53 18.90
C ILE A 11 -7.52 -1.20 18.49
N ASP A 12 -6.81 -0.44 19.31
CA ASP A 12 -5.41 -0.08 19.06
C ASP A 12 -4.52 -1.33 18.99
N ARG A 13 -4.67 -2.24 19.95
CA ARG A 13 -3.93 -3.51 19.97
C ARG A 13 -4.25 -4.37 18.75
N ARG A 14 -5.54 -4.50 18.39
CA ARG A 14 -5.97 -5.27 17.20
C ARG A 14 -5.36 -4.72 15.92
N ALA A 15 -5.36 -3.39 15.73
CA ALA A 15 -4.77 -2.76 14.55
C ALA A 15 -3.26 -3.02 14.41
N ARG A 16 -2.50 -2.97 15.52
CA ARG A 16 -1.06 -3.27 15.49
C ARG A 16 -0.78 -4.75 15.21
N LEU A 17 -1.50 -5.65 15.87
CA LEU A 17 -1.37 -7.09 15.63
C LEU A 17 -1.75 -7.46 14.19
N ALA A 18 -2.81 -6.85 13.65
CA ALA A 18 -3.21 -6.96 12.26
C ALA A 18 -2.10 -6.54 11.30
N TRP A 19 -1.46 -5.39 11.54
CA TRP A 19 -0.34 -4.93 10.71
C TRP A 19 0.88 -5.85 10.81
N LEU A 20 1.21 -6.36 12.00
CA LEU A 20 2.30 -7.34 12.17
C LEU A 20 2.00 -8.64 11.42
N ALA A 21 0.78 -9.16 11.52
CA ALA A 21 0.36 -10.35 10.80
C ALA A 21 0.39 -10.14 9.28
N ALA A 22 -0.12 -9.01 8.80
CA ALA A 22 -0.06 -8.64 7.38
C ALA A 22 1.40 -8.55 6.90
N THR A 23 2.28 -7.94 7.69
CA THR A 23 3.71 -7.81 7.36
C THR A 23 4.37 -9.18 7.27
N ALA A 24 4.15 -10.05 8.26
CA ALA A 24 4.69 -11.40 8.24
C ALA A 24 4.20 -12.23 7.02
N LEU A 25 2.92 -12.10 6.67
CA LEU A 25 2.35 -12.75 5.50
C LEU A 25 3.02 -12.27 4.21
N VAL A 26 3.05 -10.95 3.97
CA VAL A 26 3.59 -10.40 2.73
C VAL A 26 5.09 -10.66 2.60
N THR A 27 5.87 -10.56 3.67
CA THR A 27 7.32 -10.83 3.63
C THR A 27 7.62 -12.30 3.39
N THR A 28 6.84 -13.20 3.99
CA THR A 28 7.01 -14.65 3.78
C THR A 28 6.63 -15.03 2.36
N GLY A 29 5.48 -14.55 1.87
CA GLY A 29 5.05 -14.78 0.49
C GLY A 29 6.06 -14.23 -0.53
N LEU A 30 6.59 -13.03 -0.27
CA LEU A 30 7.63 -12.40 -1.08
C LEU A 30 8.89 -13.26 -1.13
N ALA A 31 9.41 -13.69 0.03
CA ALA A 31 10.62 -14.50 0.11
C ALA A 31 10.47 -15.84 -0.61
N VAL A 32 9.33 -16.52 -0.42
CA VAL A 32 9.02 -17.79 -1.10
C VAL A 32 8.95 -17.60 -2.62
N ALA A 33 8.29 -16.54 -3.08
CA ALA A 33 8.14 -16.29 -4.51
C ALA A 33 9.45 -15.85 -5.17
N ALA A 34 10.26 -15.03 -4.50
CA ALA A 34 11.59 -14.64 -4.97
C ALA A 34 12.55 -15.83 -5.05
N ALA A 35 12.52 -16.73 -4.05
CA ALA A 35 13.34 -17.94 -4.05
C ALA A 35 12.99 -18.92 -5.17
N ARG A 36 11.74 -18.86 -5.68
CA ARG A 36 11.25 -19.69 -6.78
C ARG A 36 11.19 -18.96 -8.13
N PHE A 37 11.68 -17.73 -8.20
CA PHE A 37 11.59 -16.93 -9.41
C PHE A 37 12.55 -17.47 -10.49
N PRO A 38 12.06 -17.84 -11.69
CA PRO A 38 12.91 -18.36 -12.76
C PRO A 38 13.99 -17.36 -13.16
N GLY A 39 15.25 -17.80 -13.25
CA GLY A 39 16.38 -16.93 -13.63
C GLY A 39 16.90 -16.02 -12.51
N GLY A 40 16.29 -16.06 -11.32
CA GLY A 40 16.62 -15.18 -10.20
C GLY A 40 15.87 -13.86 -10.27
N PHE A 41 15.38 -13.38 -9.12
CA PHE A 41 14.62 -12.15 -9.01
C PHE A 41 15.55 -10.93 -8.87
N ASP A 42 15.39 -9.93 -9.73
CA ASP A 42 16.12 -8.66 -9.67
C ASP A 42 15.17 -7.49 -9.38
N TRP A 43 15.04 -7.10 -8.11
CA TRP A 43 14.14 -6.03 -7.67
C TRP A 43 14.34 -4.67 -8.38
N ARG A 44 15.50 -4.45 -9.01
CA ARG A 44 15.79 -3.20 -9.73
C ARG A 44 15.02 -3.08 -11.04
N TYR A 45 14.68 -4.22 -11.65
CA TYR A 45 14.08 -4.28 -13.00
C TYR A 45 12.83 -5.18 -13.04
N ASP A 46 12.67 -6.08 -12.08
CA ASP A 46 11.48 -6.93 -11.95
C ASP A 46 10.43 -6.28 -11.04
N VAL A 47 9.26 -6.05 -11.65
CA VAL A 47 8.07 -5.52 -10.99
C VAL A 47 7.48 -6.49 -9.97
N VAL A 48 6.88 -5.97 -8.90
CA VAL A 48 6.21 -6.80 -7.87
C VAL A 48 5.08 -7.65 -8.46
N SER A 49 4.44 -7.15 -9.52
CA SER A 49 3.39 -7.88 -10.24
C SER A 49 3.92 -9.08 -11.02
N ALA A 50 5.18 -9.07 -11.47
CA ALA A 50 5.82 -10.23 -12.10
C ALA A 50 6.05 -11.33 -11.06
N LEU A 51 6.46 -10.95 -9.84
CA LEU A 51 6.63 -11.89 -8.74
C LEU A 51 5.32 -12.60 -8.36
N ALA A 52 4.18 -11.92 -8.47
CA ALA A 52 2.84 -12.48 -8.23
C ALA A 52 2.21 -13.16 -9.46
N SER A 53 2.84 -13.05 -10.64
CA SER A 53 2.26 -13.53 -11.90
C SER A 53 2.64 -14.98 -12.14
N ARG A 54 1.64 -15.85 -12.35
CA ARG A 54 1.88 -17.25 -12.75
C ARG A 54 2.51 -17.39 -14.14
N LYS A 55 2.45 -16.35 -14.97
CA LYS A 55 3.13 -16.30 -16.28
C LYS A 55 4.65 -16.21 -16.13
N TYR A 56 5.12 -15.37 -15.20
CA TYR A 56 6.56 -15.11 -15.02
C TYR A 56 7.16 -15.94 -13.88
N ASN A 57 6.35 -16.28 -12.88
CA ASN A 57 6.72 -17.07 -11.71
C ASN A 57 5.67 -18.16 -11.45
N PRO A 58 5.63 -19.24 -12.24
CA PRO A 58 4.57 -20.25 -12.15
C PRO A 58 4.54 -20.97 -10.79
N GLU A 59 5.71 -21.19 -10.19
CA GLU A 59 5.84 -21.91 -8.91
C GLU A 59 5.71 -20.99 -7.69
N GLY A 60 6.26 -19.78 -7.74
CA GLY A 60 6.25 -18.82 -6.64
C GLY A 60 5.07 -17.85 -6.65
N GLY A 61 4.55 -17.50 -7.83
CA GLY A 61 3.51 -16.50 -8.04
C GLY A 61 2.25 -16.70 -7.19
N PRO A 62 1.65 -17.91 -7.16
CA PRO A 62 0.47 -18.18 -6.35
C PRO A 62 0.69 -17.94 -4.85
N TRP A 63 1.88 -18.28 -4.33
CA TRP A 63 2.21 -18.11 -2.91
C TRP A 63 2.21 -16.63 -2.53
N PHE A 64 2.84 -15.79 -3.35
CA PHE A 64 2.87 -14.37 -3.08
C PHE A 64 1.51 -13.71 -3.31
N ALA A 65 0.75 -14.11 -4.34
CA ALA A 65 -0.59 -13.61 -4.61
C ALA A 65 -1.56 -13.89 -3.45
N VAL A 66 -1.57 -15.13 -2.93
CA VAL A 66 -2.38 -15.51 -1.76
C VAL A 66 -1.92 -14.76 -0.51
N ALA A 67 -0.61 -14.72 -0.25
CA ALA A 67 -0.05 -14.00 0.90
C ALA A 67 -0.41 -12.51 0.86
N LEU A 68 -0.36 -11.87 -0.31
CA LEU A 68 -0.75 -10.48 -0.50
C LEU A 68 -2.25 -10.27 -0.23
N ALA A 69 -3.13 -11.12 -0.78
CA ALA A 69 -4.56 -11.03 -0.53
C ALA A 69 -4.89 -11.17 0.97
N LEU A 70 -4.30 -12.15 1.64
CA LEU A 70 -4.48 -12.36 3.08
C LEU A 70 -3.90 -11.20 3.89
N ALA A 71 -2.73 -10.69 3.52
CA ALA A 71 -2.11 -9.55 4.20
C ALA A 71 -3.00 -8.31 4.12
N LEU A 72 -3.54 -7.99 2.93
CA LEU A 72 -4.46 -6.87 2.74
C LEU A 72 -5.77 -7.06 3.51
N ALA A 73 -6.32 -8.28 3.57
CA ALA A 73 -7.48 -8.59 4.40
C ALA A 73 -7.18 -8.40 5.89
N CYS A 74 -6.00 -8.81 6.35
CA CYS A 74 -5.56 -8.59 7.73
C CYS A 74 -5.47 -7.11 8.10
N LEU A 75 -5.29 -6.18 7.15
CA LEU A 75 -5.24 -4.74 7.43
C LEU A 75 -6.61 -4.11 7.72
N TRP A 76 -7.72 -4.85 7.63
CA TRP A 76 -9.06 -4.31 7.89
C TRP A 76 -9.21 -3.60 9.26
N PRO A 77 -8.68 -4.14 10.39
CA PRO A 77 -8.75 -3.47 11.68
C PRO A 77 -8.04 -2.11 11.70
N VAL A 78 -7.01 -1.90 10.88
CA VAL A 78 -6.33 -0.60 10.76
C VAL A 78 -7.30 0.44 10.17
N THR A 79 -8.08 0.07 9.16
CA THR A 79 -9.08 0.99 8.58
C THR A 79 -10.23 1.29 9.54
N THR A 80 -10.64 0.31 10.35
CA THR A 80 -11.69 0.49 11.37
C THR A 80 -11.22 1.44 12.47
N ARG A 81 -9.98 1.29 12.92
CA ARG A 81 -9.37 2.22 13.85
C ARG A 81 -9.24 3.63 13.28
N LEU A 82 -8.79 3.76 12.01
CA LEU A 82 -8.74 5.05 11.34
C LEU A 82 -10.12 5.72 11.29
N ALA A 83 -11.16 4.97 10.92
CA ALA A 83 -12.53 5.50 10.91
C ALA A 83 -12.99 5.97 12.29
N ALA A 84 -12.70 5.21 13.36
CA ALA A 84 -13.00 5.63 14.73
C ALA A 84 -12.26 6.93 15.11
N HIS A 85 -10.95 6.99 14.84
CA HIS A 85 -10.13 8.16 15.10
C HIS A 85 -10.63 9.41 14.36
N LEU A 86 -11.01 9.27 13.08
CA LEU A 86 -11.57 10.37 12.29
C LEU A 86 -12.91 10.84 12.86
N ARG A 87 -13.82 9.94 13.26
CA ARG A 87 -15.11 10.29 13.89
C ARG A 87 -14.92 11.06 15.19
N GLU A 88 -14.04 10.58 16.06
CA GLU A 88 -13.76 11.22 17.35
C GLU A 88 -13.18 12.62 17.20
N GLY A 89 -12.38 12.84 16.14
CA GLY A 89 -11.85 14.16 15.79
C GLY A 89 -12.79 15.04 14.97
N GLY A 90 -14.03 14.60 14.70
CA GLY A 90 -14.97 15.33 13.84
C GLY A 90 -14.52 15.50 12.38
N ARG A 91 -13.60 14.63 11.92
CA ARG A 91 -13.02 14.66 10.56
C ARG A 91 -13.83 13.80 9.59
N HIS A 92 -13.77 14.13 8.30
CA HIS A 92 -14.46 13.37 7.25
C HIS A 92 -13.95 11.92 7.14
N LEU A 93 -14.84 10.98 6.85
CA LEU A 93 -14.53 9.54 6.76
C LEU A 93 -14.04 9.08 5.39
N TRP A 94 -14.00 9.97 4.41
CA TRP A 94 -13.56 9.63 3.05
C TRP A 94 -12.17 8.95 3.01
N PRO A 95 -11.17 9.29 3.85
CA PRO A 95 -9.87 8.62 3.79
C PRO A 95 -9.96 7.13 4.18
N ALA A 96 -10.79 6.82 5.19
CA ALA A 96 -11.02 5.44 5.60
C ALA A 96 -11.81 4.65 4.56
N ILE A 97 -12.79 5.29 3.90
CA ILE A 97 -13.56 4.68 2.81
C ILE A 97 -12.65 4.39 1.61
N ALA A 98 -11.86 5.37 1.17
CA ALA A 98 -10.88 5.20 0.10
C ALA A 98 -9.91 4.07 0.42
N LEU A 99 -9.32 4.04 1.62
CA LEU A 99 -8.40 2.97 2.02
C LEU A 99 -9.06 1.58 1.96
N ARG A 100 -10.33 1.45 2.39
CA ARG A 100 -11.08 0.19 2.29
C ARG A 100 -11.33 -0.25 0.85
N LEU A 101 -11.70 0.69 -0.03
CA LEU A 101 -11.86 0.39 -1.46
C LEU A 101 -10.53 -0.08 -2.08
N GLY A 102 -9.42 0.56 -1.69
CA GLY A 102 -8.07 0.14 -2.09
C GLY A 102 -7.72 -1.26 -1.60
N LEU A 103 -8.02 -1.59 -0.34
CA LEU A 103 -7.81 -2.94 0.20
C LEU A 103 -8.67 -3.98 -0.54
N ILE A 104 -9.95 -3.70 -0.79
CA ILE A 104 -10.84 -4.60 -1.52
C ILE A 104 -10.29 -4.85 -2.94
N GLY A 105 -9.91 -3.80 -3.67
CA GLY A 105 -9.31 -3.94 -4.98
C GLY A 105 -8.02 -4.75 -4.97
N GLY A 106 -7.13 -4.52 -4.01
CA GLY A 106 -5.89 -5.29 -3.87
C GLY A 106 -6.12 -6.76 -3.49
N ILE A 107 -7.13 -7.05 -2.66
CA ILE A 107 -7.54 -8.44 -2.36
C ILE A 107 -8.03 -9.14 -3.63
N LEU A 108 -8.88 -8.47 -4.41
CA LEU A 108 -9.37 -9.02 -5.68
C LEU A 108 -8.22 -9.31 -6.66
N VAL A 109 -7.24 -8.41 -6.75
CA VAL A 109 -6.02 -8.63 -7.54
C VAL A 109 -5.24 -9.85 -7.06
N GLY A 110 -5.03 -9.99 -5.75
CA GLY A 110 -4.31 -11.15 -5.20
C GLY A 110 -5.05 -12.48 -5.45
N ILE A 111 -6.38 -12.49 -5.31
CA ILE A 111 -7.21 -13.68 -5.61
C ILE A 111 -7.14 -14.02 -7.10
N GLU A 112 -7.32 -13.03 -7.97
CA GLU A 112 -7.25 -13.20 -9.42
C GLU A 112 -5.91 -13.83 -9.83
N ARG A 113 -4.79 -13.29 -9.35
CA ARG A 113 -3.44 -13.82 -9.65
C ARG A 113 -3.18 -15.21 -9.09
N ALA A 114 -3.82 -15.58 -7.99
CA ALA A 114 -3.71 -16.93 -7.44
C ALA A 114 -4.46 -17.96 -8.31
N VAL A 115 -5.64 -17.59 -8.80
CA VAL A 115 -6.58 -18.50 -9.50
C VAL A 115 -6.25 -18.63 -10.99
N PHE A 116 -6.02 -17.52 -11.69
CA PHE A 116 -5.91 -17.53 -13.15
C PHE A 116 -4.46 -17.73 -13.62
N PHE A 117 -4.25 -18.80 -14.39
CA PHE A 117 -2.94 -19.11 -15.00
C PHE A 117 -2.74 -18.39 -16.34
N HIS A 118 -3.79 -18.32 -17.16
CA HIS A 118 -3.81 -17.60 -18.44
C HIS A 118 -4.92 -16.56 -18.44
N LEU A 119 -4.52 -15.29 -18.41
CA LEU A 119 -5.42 -14.16 -18.61
C LEU A 119 -5.65 -13.99 -20.11
N SER A 120 -6.91 -14.00 -20.55
CA SER A 120 -7.22 -13.45 -21.87
C SER A 120 -6.86 -11.96 -21.90
N SER A 121 -6.64 -11.39 -23.08
CA SER A 121 -6.26 -9.96 -23.21
C SER A 121 -7.24 -9.03 -22.48
N ARG A 122 -8.54 -9.35 -22.49
CA ARG A 122 -9.57 -8.61 -21.75
C ARG A 122 -9.41 -8.70 -20.23
N ILE A 123 -9.08 -9.88 -19.70
CA ILE A 123 -8.88 -10.05 -18.25
C ILE A 123 -7.57 -9.36 -17.84
N HIS A 124 -6.55 -9.34 -18.71
CA HIS A 124 -5.32 -8.59 -18.44
C HIS A 124 -5.60 -7.09 -18.31
N GLN A 125 -6.35 -6.51 -19.25
CA GLN A 125 -6.77 -5.10 -19.16
C GLN A 125 -7.63 -4.82 -17.91
N ALA A 126 -8.54 -5.73 -17.58
CA ALA A 126 -9.34 -5.61 -16.35
C ALA A 126 -8.45 -5.65 -15.10
N HIS A 127 -7.46 -6.54 -15.05
CA HIS A 127 -6.48 -6.61 -13.97
C HIS A 127 -5.73 -5.29 -13.81
N GLU A 128 -5.23 -4.70 -14.92
CA GLU A 128 -4.52 -3.43 -14.88
C GLU A 128 -5.40 -2.30 -14.33
N ILE A 129 -6.66 -2.22 -14.77
CA ILE A 129 -7.63 -1.23 -14.27
C ILE A 129 -7.88 -1.43 -12.77
N VAL A 130 -8.15 -2.66 -12.32
CA VAL A 130 -8.42 -2.94 -10.90
C VAL A 130 -7.19 -2.65 -10.05
N ALA A 131 -6.00 -3.05 -10.49
CA ALA A 131 -4.75 -2.78 -9.79
C ALA A 131 -4.50 -1.27 -9.69
N PHE A 132 -4.66 -0.54 -10.80
CA PHE A 132 -4.53 0.92 -10.83
C PHE A 132 -5.51 1.60 -9.86
N VAL A 133 -6.79 1.25 -9.94
CA VAL A 133 -7.84 1.78 -9.05
C VAL A 133 -7.53 1.46 -7.59
N ALA A 134 -7.07 0.24 -7.29
CA ALA A 134 -6.66 -0.14 -5.94
C ALA A 134 -5.52 0.75 -5.43
N PHE A 135 -4.46 0.96 -6.22
CA PHE A 135 -3.35 1.84 -5.87
C PHE A 135 -3.82 3.28 -5.63
N VAL A 136 -4.64 3.84 -6.52
CA VAL A 136 -5.19 5.20 -6.38
C VAL A 136 -5.93 5.35 -5.05
N PHE A 137 -6.80 4.39 -4.71
CA PHE A 137 -7.56 4.43 -3.47
C PHE A 137 -6.70 4.23 -2.22
N LEU A 138 -5.67 3.37 -2.29
CA LEU A 138 -4.70 3.19 -1.19
C LEU A 138 -3.92 4.49 -0.94
N PHE A 139 -3.39 5.13 -1.98
CA PHE A 139 -2.68 6.40 -1.86
C PHE A 139 -3.61 7.52 -1.37
N ALA A 140 -4.77 7.68 -1.99
CA ALA A 140 -5.74 8.71 -1.62
C ALA A 140 -6.19 8.56 -0.16
N GLY A 141 -6.47 7.34 0.29
CA GLY A 141 -6.86 7.06 1.67
C GLY A 141 -5.78 7.42 2.69
N GLN A 142 -4.52 7.11 2.39
CA GLN A 142 -3.41 7.43 3.30
C GLN A 142 -3.05 8.92 3.28
N ILE A 143 -2.92 9.53 2.10
CA ILE A 143 -2.66 10.97 1.96
C ILE A 143 -3.79 11.77 2.63
N GLY A 144 -5.04 11.39 2.39
CA GLY A 144 -6.21 12.01 3.01
C GLY A 144 -6.22 11.94 4.52
N ALA A 145 -5.74 10.83 5.09
CA ALA A 145 -5.65 10.65 6.54
C ALA A 145 -4.58 11.56 7.17
N PHE A 146 -3.49 11.85 6.46
CA PHE A 146 -2.39 12.68 6.94
C PHE A 146 -2.48 14.16 6.52
N LEU A 147 -3.37 14.52 5.59
CA LEU A 147 -3.51 15.89 5.09
C LEU A 147 -3.83 16.93 6.18
N PRO A 148 -4.70 16.66 7.17
CA PRO A 148 -4.91 17.59 8.29
C PRO A 148 -3.62 17.84 9.09
N ASP A 149 -2.85 16.78 9.35
CA ASP A 149 -1.59 16.87 10.11
C ASP A 149 -0.52 17.66 9.35
N MET A 150 -0.55 17.68 8.01
CA MET A 150 0.32 18.54 7.19
C MET A 150 0.03 20.02 7.41
N ARG A 151 -1.25 20.40 7.54
CA ARG A 151 -1.66 21.80 7.75
C ARG A 151 -1.28 22.30 9.14
N GLU A 152 -1.29 21.41 10.13
CA GLU A 152 -1.06 21.72 11.54
C GLU A 152 0.43 21.61 11.97
N ARG A 153 1.38 21.53 11.02
CA ARG A 153 2.84 21.35 11.26
C ARG A 153 3.18 20.11 12.12
N GLY A 154 2.38 19.05 12.02
CA GLY A 154 2.51 17.86 12.85
C GLY A 154 3.73 16.99 12.51
N ALA A 155 4.16 16.18 13.49
CA ALA A 155 5.28 15.24 13.40
C ALA A 155 5.16 14.17 12.29
N ARG A 156 4.00 14.09 11.61
CA ARG A 156 3.68 13.08 10.59
C ARG A 156 3.60 13.62 9.17
N ARG A 157 3.86 14.92 8.96
CA ARG A 157 3.87 15.54 7.61
C ARG A 157 4.78 14.82 6.61
N TRP A 158 5.89 14.25 7.10
CA TRP A 158 6.87 13.57 6.27
C TRP A 158 6.30 12.28 5.66
N VAL A 159 5.34 11.62 6.32
CA VAL A 159 4.69 10.41 5.80
C VAL A 159 3.86 10.75 4.56
N ALA A 160 3.07 11.83 4.62
CA ALA A 160 2.28 12.29 3.48
C ALA A 160 3.15 12.72 2.30
N VAL A 161 4.23 13.46 2.57
CA VAL A 161 5.21 13.85 1.54
C VAL A 161 5.88 12.62 0.94
N ALA A 162 6.30 11.66 1.78
CA ALA A 162 6.90 10.42 1.31
C ALA A 162 5.97 9.65 0.37
N LEU A 163 4.68 9.55 0.70
CA LEU A 163 3.68 8.89 -0.17
C LEU A 163 3.52 9.55 -1.55
N LEU A 164 3.88 10.82 -1.72
CA LEU A 164 3.86 11.49 -3.02
C LEU A 164 5.10 11.21 -3.87
N ILE A 165 6.23 10.84 -3.25
CA ILE A 165 7.50 10.59 -3.95
C ILE A 165 7.35 9.56 -5.09
N PRO A 166 6.80 8.35 -4.87
CA PRO A 166 6.72 7.37 -5.95
C PRO A 166 5.76 7.78 -7.06
N LEU A 167 4.71 8.57 -6.76
CA LEU A 167 3.78 9.07 -7.77
C LEU A 167 4.44 10.09 -8.69
N VAL A 168 5.14 11.07 -8.11
CA VAL A 168 5.86 12.10 -8.86
C VAL A 168 7.06 11.50 -9.60
N GLY A 169 7.79 10.60 -8.95
CA GLY A 169 8.96 9.93 -9.49
C GLY A 169 8.63 9.04 -10.69
N ALA A 170 7.60 8.19 -10.58
CA ALA A 170 7.13 7.39 -11.69
C ALA A 170 6.68 8.27 -12.86
N GLY A 171 5.81 9.26 -12.60
CA GLY A 171 5.31 10.15 -13.66
C GLY A 171 6.42 10.95 -14.36
N THR A 172 7.43 11.39 -13.59
CA THR A 172 8.58 12.11 -14.14
C THR A 172 9.49 11.18 -14.96
N SER A 173 9.72 9.95 -14.50
CA SER A 173 10.53 8.97 -15.23
C SER A 173 9.87 8.60 -16.55
N GLU A 174 8.56 8.37 -16.55
CA GLU A 174 7.79 8.13 -17.78
C GLU A 174 7.82 9.32 -18.74
N LEU A 175 7.69 10.54 -18.23
CA LEU A 175 7.80 11.74 -19.06
C LEU A 175 9.20 11.85 -19.69
N LEU A 176 10.27 11.59 -18.93
CA LEU A 176 11.63 11.65 -19.45
C LEU A 176 11.86 10.58 -20.52
N LEU A 177 11.42 9.35 -20.30
CA LEU A 177 11.52 8.27 -21.29
C LEU A 177 10.72 8.59 -22.55
N PHE A 178 9.52 9.14 -22.40
CA PHE A 178 8.71 9.58 -23.53
C PHE A 178 9.40 10.68 -24.37
N LEU A 179 10.17 11.55 -23.73
CA LEU A 179 10.87 12.65 -24.40
C LEU A 179 12.20 12.21 -25.04
N ASP A 180 12.95 11.32 -24.39
CA ASP A 180 14.31 10.95 -24.80
C ASP A 180 14.37 9.64 -25.63
N GLN A 181 13.47 8.68 -25.36
CA GLN A 181 13.53 7.32 -25.89
C GLN A 181 12.13 6.77 -26.23
N ARG A 182 11.48 7.36 -27.24
CA ARG A 182 10.11 6.98 -27.67
C ARG A 182 9.92 5.49 -28.01
N ASP A 183 10.99 4.79 -28.34
CA ASP A 183 10.94 3.39 -28.80
C ASP A 183 11.21 2.38 -27.66
N VAL A 184 11.56 2.82 -26.46
CA VAL A 184 11.78 1.92 -25.31
C VAL A 184 10.47 1.73 -24.57
N GLY A 185 9.96 0.50 -24.58
CA GLY A 185 8.77 0.13 -23.83
C GLY A 185 8.94 0.34 -22.32
N TRP A 186 7.92 0.94 -21.70
CA TRP A 186 7.81 1.24 -20.25
C TRP A 186 8.15 0.05 -19.32
N ALA A 187 7.99 -1.20 -19.78
CA ALA A 187 8.17 -2.42 -18.96
C ALA A 187 8.98 -3.52 -19.64
N ASP A 188 9.77 -3.20 -20.68
CA ASP A 188 10.59 -4.23 -21.31
C ASP A 188 11.76 -4.67 -20.43
N PHE A 189 12.16 -5.93 -20.54
CA PHE A 189 13.25 -6.50 -19.74
C PHE A 189 14.65 -6.08 -20.26
N ASP A 190 14.70 -5.44 -21.43
CA ASP A 190 15.94 -5.01 -22.09
C ASP A 190 16.61 -3.81 -21.42
N TRP A 191 16.00 -3.23 -20.39
CA TRP A 191 16.53 -2.09 -19.63
C TRP A 191 17.90 -2.37 -19.02
N ARG A 192 18.15 -3.64 -18.66
CA ARG A 192 19.45 -4.08 -18.17
C ARG A 192 20.53 -4.02 -19.25
N ALA A 193 20.17 -4.26 -20.51
CA ALA A 193 21.08 -4.23 -21.63
C ALA A 193 21.37 -2.80 -22.11
N THR A 194 20.42 -1.87 -21.96
CA THR A 194 20.58 -0.46 -22.33
C THR A 194 21.33 0.39 -21.29
N GLY A 195 21.61 -0.15 -20.10
CA GLY A 195 22.39 0.56 -19.08
C GLY A 195 21.67 1.75 -18.44
N LEU A 196 20.33 1.77 -18.51
CA LEU A 196 19.53 2.85 -17.95
C LEU A 196 19.66 2.89 -16.41
N PRO A 197 19.73 4.10 -15.81
CA PRO A 197 19.71 4.27 -14.36
C PRO A 197 18.47 3.62 -13.73
N VAL A 198 18.66 2.95 -12.58
CA VAL A 198 17.57 2.22 -11.87
C VAL A 198 16.40 3.13 -11.50
N TRP A 199 16.64 4.41 -11.20
CA TRP A 199 15.58 5.35 -10.85
C TRP A 199 14.66 5.72 -12.02
N LEU A 200 15.01 5.39 -13.27
CA LEU A 200 14.08 5.49 -14.39
C LEU A 200 13.18 4.26 -14.50
N SER A 201 13.55 3.14 -13.89
CA SER A 201 12.78 1.89 -14.00
C SER A 201 11.44 2.00 -13.29
N PHE A 202 10.38 1.58 -13.98
CA PHE A 202 9.07 1.43 -13.37
C PHE A 202 9.09 0.49 -12.15
N ALA A 203 9.89 -0.59 -12.20
CA ALA A 203 10.03 -1.54 -11.09
C ALA A 203 10.52 -0.86 -9.81
N PHE A 204 11.52 0.04 -9.92
CA PHE A 204 12.03 0.81 -8.80
C PHE A 204 10.93 1.63 -8.11
N TRP A 205 10.17 2.41 -8.89
CA TRP A 205 9.09 3.24 -8.33
C TRP A 205 7.95 2.41 -7.76
N GLN A 206 7.64 1.27 -8.36
CA GLN A 206 6.62 0.36 -7.87
C GLN A 206 7.03 -0.26 -6.51
N TRP A 207 8.28 -0.71 -6.36
CA TRP A 207 8.78 -1.21 -5.07
C TRP A 207 8.78 -0.12 -4.00
N LEU A 208 9.21 1.09 -4.37
CA LEU A 208 9.17 2.23 -3.45
C LEU A 208 7.73 2.56 -3.05
N ALA A 209 6.77 2.52 -3.99
CA ALA A 209 5.35 2.71 -3.72
C ALA A 209 4.84 1.69 -2.71
N VAL A 210 5.11 0.39 -2.91
CA VAL A 210 4.68 -0.67 -1.99
C VAL A 210 5.26 -0.44 -0.60
N GLY A 211 6.57 -0.17 -0.49
CA GLY A 211 7.23 0.07 0.80
C GLY A 211 6.65 1.28 1.55
N LEU A 212 6.43 2.39 0.86
CA LEU A 212 5.90 3.61 1.47
C LEU A 212 4.42 3.50 1.82
N LEU A 213 3.62 2.81 0.99
CA LEU A 213 2.23 2.47 1.35
C LEU A 213 2.19 1.60 2.61
N TRP A 214 3.11 0.64 2.76
CA TRP A 214 3.18 -0.21 3.95
C TRP A 214 3.57 0.59 5.20
N LEU A 215 4.54 1.50 5.06
CA LEU A 215 4.96 2.41 6.13
C LEU A 215 3.85 3.38 6.53
N GLY A 216 3.09 3.90 5.58
CA GLY A 216 1.95 4.76 5.89
C GLY A 216 0.85 4.01 6.63
N VAL A 217 0.55 2.75 6.27
CA VAL A 217 -0.36 1.89 7.06
C VAL A 217 0.18 1.65 8.48
N PHE A 218 1.49 1.44 8.65
CA PHE A 218 2.11 1.35 9.98
C PHE A 218 1.89 2.64 10.79
N ALA A 219 2.09 3.80 10.17
CA ALA A 219 1.86 5.09 10.81
C ALA A 219 0.38 5.27 11.23
N LEU A 220 -0.56 4.81 10.41
CA LEU A 220 -2.00 4.76 10.75
C LEU A 220 -2.28 3.79 11.92
N ALA A 221 -1.66 2.60 11.89
CA ALA A 221 -1.69 1.64 13.00
C ALA A 221 -0.92 2.12 14.25
N SER A 222 -0.31 3.30 14.20
CA SER A 222 0.43 3.92 15.31
C SER A 222 -0.14 5.30 15.68
N LEU A 223 -1.35 5.66 15.24
CA LEU A 223 -2.02 6.91 15.63
C LEU A 223 -2.10 7.04 17.16
N PRO A 224 -1.92 8.24 17.74
CA PRO A 224 -2.13 8.43 19.15
C PRO A 224 -3.63 8.28 19.48
N PRO A 225 -3.98 7.91 20.72
CA PRO A 225 -5.36 8.00 21.19
C PRO A 225 -5.89 9.43 21.01
N SER A 226 -7.15 9.57 20.59
CA SER A 226 -7.76 10.88 20.36
C SER A 226 -7.76 11.74 21.63
N SER A 227 -7.30 12.98 21.52
CA SER A 227 -7.18 13.91 22.65
C SER A 227 -8.52 14.50 23.10
N HIS A 228 -9.57 14.42 22.28
CA HIS A 228 -10.91 14.91 22.60
C HIS A 228 -11.61 14.16 23.74
N ALA A 229 -11.14 12.97 24.12
CA ALA A 229 -11.56 12.33 25.37
C ALA A 229 -11.21 13.17 26.63
N ARG A 230 -10.22 14.09 26.56
CA ARG A 230 -9.78 14.87 27.73
C ARG A 230 -10.59 16.13 27.98
N THR A 231 -11.14 16.76 26.95
CA THR A 231 -11.77 18.09 27.11
C THR A 231 -13.22 17.98 27.62
N ARG A 232 -13.93 16.87 27.36
CA ARG A 232 -15.30 16.64 27.87
C ARG A 232 -15.38 16.21 29.35
N GLN A 233 -14.25 15.93 30.01
CA GLN A 233 -14.20 15.51 31.42
C GLN A 233 -13.85 16.63 32.41
N ARG A 234 -13.90 17.92 32.01
CA ARG A 234 -13.98 19.03 32.98
C ARG A 234 -15.43 19.48 33.09
N PRO A 235 -16.28 18.80 33.88
CA PRO A 235 -17.51 19.43 34.32
C PRO A 235 -17.14 20.65 35.15
N HIS A 236 -17.91 21.72 34.96
CA HIS A 236 -17.93 22.91 35.80
C HIS A 236 -17.95 22.48 37.28
N GLN A 237 -16.82 22.58 37.95
CA GLN A 237 -16.79 22.82 39.39
C GLN A 237 -16.86 24.33 39.56
N ALA A 238 -18.08 24.83 39.65
CA ALA A 238 -18.42 26.15 40.15
C ALA A 238 -19.57 25.98 41.13
#